data_AF-A0A2R2W674-F1
#
_entry.id   AF-A0A2R2W674-F1
#
_cell.length_a   1.000
_cell.length_b   1.000
_cell.length_c   1.000
_cell.angle_alpha   90.00
_cell.angle_beta   90.00
_cell.angle_gamma   90.00
#
_symmetry.space_group_name_H-M   'P 1'
#
loop_
_entity.id
_entity.type
_entity.pdbx_description
1 polymer ?
#
loop_
_entity_poly.entity_id
_entity_poly.type
_entity_poly.pdbx_seq_one_letter_code
_entity_poly.pdbx_strand_id
1 'polypeptide(L)'
;MSSALDRIADVLPRLAPELWASLSGPAKDADIDALRLTLAPIPLPAELLLLLQRHDGQAHNGPWWPVLDCGPLIPAASITDLIDTVLDFAEPWQWTPSWIPFIRAGWGQAALDATSEAPGVVMDVSWPDLPRIVSPNLAAMVSAAADLAEADLIPFHFESRGRRADRKAFLADLWKDSWALAPFEPEAEIEPATWPERWGGPQAYS
;
A
#
# COMPACT_ATOMS: atom_id res chain seq x y z
N MET A 1 10.02 7.44 5.44
CA MET A 1 8.81 8.18 5.03
C MET A 1 9.00 9.68 4.70
N SER A 2 9.37 10.58 5.63
CA SER A 2 9.30 12.05 5.38
C SER A 2 9.95 12.52 4.07
N SER A 3 11.18 12.08 3.78
CA SER A 3 11.87 12.44 2.54
C SER A 3 11.15 11.96 1.28
N ALA A 4 10.42 10.84 1.34
CA ALA A 4 9.60 10.37 0.21
C ALA A 4 8.38 11.29 -0.01
N LEU A 5 7.73 11.73 1.06
CA LEU A 5 6.62 12.69 0.99
C LEU A 5 7.07 14.05 0.46
N ASP A 6 8.23 14.54 0.89
CA ASP A 6 8.80 15.78 0.38
C ASP A 6 9.20 15.66 -1.09
N ARG A 7 9.72 14.49 -1.51
CA ARG A 7 10.04 14.22 -2.91
C ARG A 7 8.80 14.24 -3.81
N ILE A 8 7.72 13.53 -3.44
CA ILE A 8 6.50 13.54 -4.27
C ILE A 8 5.88 14.95 -4.35
N ALA A 9 5.99 15.75 -3.29
CA ALA A 9 5.50 17.12 -3.27
C ALA A 9 6.30 18.06 -4.18
N ASP A 10 7.59 17.79 -4.45
CA ASP A 10 8.39 18.54 -5.42
C ASP A 10 8.14 18.10 -6.88
N VAL A 11 7.99 16.78 -7.09
CA VAL A 11 7.99 16.18 -8.43
C VAL A 11 6.59 16.14 -9.04
N LEU A 12 5.60 15.60 -8.32
CA LEU A 12 4.29 15.31 -8.90
C LEU A 12 3.53 16.54 -9.40
N PRO A 13 3.55 17.72 -8.73
CA PRO A 13 2.86 18.90 -9.26
C PRO A 13 3.32 19.32 -10.66
N ARG A 14 4.57 19.00 -11.02
CA ARG A 14 5.17 19.37 -12.32
C ARG A 14 5.00 18.27 -13.36
N LEU A 15 5.26 17.02 -12.97
CA LEU A 15 5.36 15.90 -13.91
C LEU A 15 4.11 15.02 -13.96
N ALA A 16 3.27 15.03 -12.93
CA ALA A 16 2.03 14.26 -12.86
C ALA A 16 0.93 15.04 -12.11
N PRO A 17 0.51 16.21 -12.63
CA PRO A 17 -0.38 17.13 -11.92
C PRO A 17 -1.76 16.52 -11.62
N GLU A 18 -2.27 15.62 -12.46
CA GLU A 18 -3.53 14.92 -12.20
C GLU A 18 -3.44 13.98 -10.99
N LEU A 19 -2.32 13.25 -10.85
CA LEU A 19 -2.08 12.40 -9.69
C LEU A 19 -1.96 13.25 -8.42
N TRP A 20 -1.19 14.34 -8.49
CA TRP A 20 -1.06 15.26 -7.36
C TRP A 20 -2.41 15.86 -6.94
N ALA A 21 -3.21 16.33 -7.91
CA ALA A 21 -4.52 16.92 -7.65
C ALA A 21 -5.53 15.91 -7.07
N SER A 22 -5.30 14.62 -7.28
CA SER A 22 -6.16 13.57 -6.71
C SER A 22 -5.90 13.31 -5.23
N LEU A 23 -4.73 13.71 -4.70
CA LEU A 23 -4.40 13.49 -3.29
C LEU A 23 -5.22 14.41 -2.41
N SER A 24 -5.86 13.82 -1.40
CA SER A 24 -6.58 14.57 -0.38
C SER A 24 -5.62 15.37 0.51
N GLY A 25 -6.16 16.34 1.24
CA GLY A 25 -5.44 16.97 2.35
C GLY A 25 -5.23 16.01 3.53
N PRO A 26 -4.67 16.49 4.65
CA PRO A 26 -4.45 15.70 5.86
C PRO A 26 -5.72 15.05 6.41
N ALA A 27 -5.55 13.85 6.99
CA ALA A 27 -6.61 13.16 7.71
C ALA A 27 -7.02 13.95 8.96
N LYS A 28 -8.29 13.83 9.35
CA LYS A 28 -8.78 14.46 10.59
C LYS A 28 -8.29 13.68 11.79
N ASP A 29 -8.01 14.38 12.89
CA ASP A 29 -7.59 13.75 14.15
C ASP A 29 -8.57 12.66 14.62
N ALA A 30 -9.87 12.91 14.47
CA ALA A 30 -10.90 11.93 14.84
C ALA A 30 -10.84 10.63 14.01
N ASP A 31 -10.50 10.71 12.73
CA ASP A 31 -10.38 9.55 11.85
C ASP A 31 -9.11 8.74 12.19
N ILE A 32 -8.01 9.44 12.53
CA ILE A 32 -6.78 8.82 13.02
C ILE A 32 -6.99 8.12 14.37
N ASP A 33 -7.72 8.75 15.29
CA ASP A 33 -8.00 8.17 16.60
C ASP A 33 -8.93 6.96 16.47
N ALA A 34 -9.94 7.01 15.59
CA ALA A 34 -10.77 5.85 15.27
C ALA A 34 -9.92 4.69 14.71
N LEU A 35 -9.04 4.97 13.75
CA LEU A 35 -8.15 3.97 13.18
C LEU A 35 -7.23 3.33 14.23
N ARG A 36 -6.66 4.14 15.14
CA ARG A 36 -5.84 3.61 16.26
C ARG A 36 -6.63 2.70 17.18
N LEU A 37 -7.89 3.03 17.47
CA LEU A 37 -8.75 2.21 18.30
C LEU A 37 -9.09 0.88 17.63
N THR A 38 -9.42 0.90 16.33
CA THR A 38 -9.72 -0.30 15.54
C THR A 38 -8.51 -1.23 15.41
N LEU A 39 -7.30 -0.70 15.30
CA LEU A 39 -6.10 -1.52 15.19
C LEU A 39 -5.64 -2.14 16.51
N ALA A 40 -6.12 -1.65 17.66
CA ALA A 40 -5.65 -2.12 18.96
C ALA A 40 -5.83 -3.65 19.11
N PRO A 41 -4.81 -4.38 19.62
CA PRO A 41 -3.59 -3.89 20.28
C PRO A 41 -2.42 -3.60 19.33
N ILE A 42 -2.59 -3.74 18.02
CA ILE A 42 -1.54 -3.52 17.03
C ILE A 42 -1.31 -2.01 16.87
N PRO A 43 -0.08 -1.51 17.01
CA PRO A 43 0.19 -0.08 16.85
C PRO A 43 0.01 0.35 15.39
N LEU A 44 -0.61 1.52 15.17
CA LEU A 44 -0.65 2.15 13.85
C LEU A 44 0.78 2.42 13.36
N PRO A 45 1.21 1.87 12.21
CA PRO A 45 2.57 2.06 11.71
C PRO A 45 2.88 3.55 11.48
N ALA A 46 4.04 3.99 11.97
CA ALA A 46 4.44 5.40 11.91
C ALA A 46 4.49 5.95 10.49
N GLU A 47 4.85 5.12 9.51
CA GLU A 47 4.89 5.54 8.10
C GLU A 47 3.49 5.79 7.53
N LEU A 48 2.51 4.94 7.88
CA LEU A 48 1.12 5.13 7.48
C LEU A 48 0.53 6.37 8.14
N LEU A 49 0.82 6.59 9.44
CA LEU A 49 0.40 7.80 10.14
C LEU A 49 0.96 9.06 9.45
N LEU A 50 2.25 9.08 9.10
CA LEU A 50 2.86 10.20 8.40
C LEU A 50 2.24 10.44 7.01
N LEU A 51 1.92 9.36 6.28
CA LEU A 51 1.22 9.46 5.00
C LEU A 51 -0.15 10.11 5.20
N LEU A 52 -0.97 9.60 6.12
CA LEU A 52 -2.33 10.11 6.39
C LEU A 52 -2.33 11.55 6.90
N GLN A 53 -1.34 11.93 7.72
CA GLN A 53 -1.17 13.32 8.19
C GLN A 53 -0.80 14.30 7.06
N ARG A 54 -0.34 13.81 5.92
CA ARG A 54 -0.04 14.63 4.73
C ARG A 54 -1.17 14.55 3.71
N HIS A 55 -1.67 13.33 3.47
CA HIS A 55 -2.63 12.96 2.43
C HIS A 55 -3.57 11.85 2.90
N ASP A 56 -4.84 12.18 3.08
CA ASP A 56 -5.91 11.25 3.48
C ASP A 56 -6.52 10.53 2.26
N GLY A 57 -5.69 9.70 1.62
CA GLY A 57 -6.08 8.96 0.43
C GLY A 57 -6.17 9.82 -0.84
N GLN A 58 -6.94 9.32 -1.82
CA GLN A 58 -7.18 9.95 -3.11
C GLN A 58 -8.67 10.05 -3.43
N ALA A 59 -9.02 10.99 -4.31
CA ALA A 59 -10.35 11.07 -4.90
C ALA A 59 -10.70 9.77 -5.66
N HIS A 60 -11.91 9.24 -5.45
CA HIS A 60 -12.34 7.94 -5.99
C HIS A 60 -12.28 7.83 -7.53
N ASN A 61 -12.50 8.94 -8.24
CA ASN A 61 -12.48 8.99 -9.71
C ASN A 61 -11.13 9.47 -10.27
N GLY A 62 -10.09 9.57 -9.43
CA GLY A 62 -8.75 9.99 -9.81
C GLY A 62 -7.88 8.87 -10.38
N PRO A 63 -6.64 9.18 -10.80
CA PRO A 63 -5.69 8.18 -11.23
C PRO A 63 -5.36 7.25 -10.05
N TRP A 64 -5.17 5.97 -10.36
CA TRP A 64 -4.71 5.00 -9.37
C TRP A 64 -3.30 5.33 -8.90
N TRP A 65 -2.95 4.85 -7.71
CA TRP A 65 -1.57 4.96 -7.27
C TRP A 65 -0.67 4.18 -8.23
N PRO A 66 0.34 4.79 -8.87
CA PRO A 66 0.97 4.20 -10.06
C PRO A 66 1.83 2.99 -9.73
N VAL A 67 2.28 2.84 -8.48
CA VAL A 67 3.20 1.77 -8.09
C VAL A 67 2.51 0.41 -8.01
N LEU A 68 1.20 0.37 -7.73
CA LEU A 68 0.43 -0.86 -7.56
C LEU A 68 -0.83 -0.82 -8.44
N ASP A 69 -1.13 -1.93 -9.10
CA ASP A 69 -2.36 -2.06 -9.89
C ASP A 69 -3.59 -2.39 -9.02
N CYS A 70 -3.62 -1.85 -7.79
CA CYS A 70 -4.62 -2.18 -6.77
C CYS A 70 -5.64 -1.06 -6.54
N GLY A 71 -5.50 0.11 -7.17
CA GLY A 71 -6.44 1.22 -7.04
C GLY A 71 -5.85 2.51 -6.47
N PRO A 72 -6.72 3.45 -6.04
CA PRO A 72 -6.32 4.64 -5.29
C PRO A 72 -5.98 4.32 -3.82
N LEU A 73 -5.18 5.20 -3.21
CA LEU A 73 -5.03 5.28 -1.76
C LEU A 73 -6.40 5.56 -1.12
N ILE A 74 -6.74 4.84 -0.05
CA ILE A 74 -8.00 5.03 0.68
C ILE A 74 -7.81 5.94 1.91
N PRO A 75 -8.81 6.75 2.29
CA PRO A 75 -8.74 7.61 3.47
C PRO A 75 -8.79 6.79 4.76
N ALA A 76 -8.32 7.36 5.87
CA ALA A 76 -8.25 6.74 7.19
C ALA A 76 -9.60 6.15 7.63
N ALA A 77 -10.70 6.87 7.44
CA ALA A 77 -12.05 6.38 7.74
C ALA A 77 -12.40 5.10 6.95
N SER A 78 -12.02 5.03 5.66
CA SER A 78 -12.24 3.84 4.86
C SER A 78 -11.31 2.68 5.21
N ILE A 79 -10.11 2.95 5.74
CA ILE A 79 -9.24 1.90 6.30
C ILE A 79 -9.96 1.24 7.48
N THR A 80 -10.48 2.05 8.41
CA THR A 80 -11.25 1.58 9.57
C THR A 80 -12.43 0.70 9.14
N ASP A 81 -13.30 1.22 8.26
CA ASP A 81 -14.48 0.48 7.77
C ASP A 81 -14.09 -0.84 7.09
N LEU A 82 -12.97 -0.84 6.34
CA LEU A 82 -12.51 -2.00 5.60
C LEU A 82 -11.90 -3.07 6.51
N ILE A 83 -11.20 -2.70 7.58
CA ILE A 83 -10.70 -3.67 8.56
C ILE A 83 -11.87 -4.43 9.16
N ASP A 84 -12.89 -3.71 9.64
CA ASP A 84 -14.09 -4.35 10.22
C ASP A 84 -14.77 -5.26 9.20
N THR A 85 -14.96 -4.78 7.97
CA THR A 85 -15.62 -5.55 6.90
C THR A 85 -14.81 -6.78 6.50
N VAL A 86 -13.50 -6.65 6.29
CA VAL A 86 -12.67 -7.77 5.81
C VAL A 86 -12.58 -8.85 6.87
N LEU A 87 -12.48 -8.49 8.14
CA LEU A 87 -12.46 -9.48 9.23
C LEU A 87 -13.78 -10.25 9.35
N ASP A 88 -14.91 -9.67 8.95
CA ASP A 88 -16.21 -10.35 8.96
C ASP A 88 -16.39 -11.35 7.80
N PHE A 89 -15.71 -11.13 6.66
CA PHE A 89 -15.94 -11.90 5.43
C PHE A 89 -14.76 -12.72 4.92
N ALA A 90 -13.53 -12.37 5.30
CA ALA A 90 -12.35 -13.07 4.85
C ALA A 90 -12.10 -14.33 5.68
N GLU A 91 -11.76 -15.43 5.01
CA GLU A 91 -11.26 -16.62 5.67
C GLU A 91 -9.85 -16.34 6.21
N PRO A 92 -9.41 -17.01 7.30
CA PRO A 92 -8.12 -16.73 7.96
C PRO A 92 -6.87 -16.89 7.09
N TRP A 93 -6.99 -17.52 5.93
CA TRP A 93 -5.93 -17.68 4.93
C TRP A 93 -5.94 -16.59 3.85
N GLN A 94 -7.01 -15.77 3.80
CA GLN A 94 -7.17 -14.67 2.85
C GLN A 94 -6.69 -13.34 3.45
N TRP A 95 -6.84 -13.17 4.76
CA TRP A 95 -6.47 -11.96 5.47
C TRP A 95 -5.98 -12.25 6.88
N THR A 96 -5.11 -11.39 7.39
CA THR A 96 -4.75 -11.35 8.82
C THR A 96 -5.09 -9.98 9.43
N PRO A 97 -5.52 -9.93 10.70
CA PRO A 97 -5.66 -8.67 11.45
C PRO A 97 -4.41 -7.78 11.46
N SER A 98 -3.24 -8.35 11.18
CA SER A 98 -1.96 -7.65 11.13
C SER A 98 -1.70 -6.89 9.83
N TRP A 99 -2.54 -7.10 8.81
CA TRP A 99 -2.45 -6.41 7.54
C TRP A 99 -3.42 -5.23 7.52
N ILE A 100 -2.88 -4.03 7.36
CA ILE A 100 -3.64 -2.79 7.36
C ILE A 100 -3.87 -2.37 5.91
N PRO A 101 -5.11 -2.37 5.40
CA PRO A 101 -5.36 -2.00 4.03
C PRO A 101 -5.10 -0.50 3.84
N PHE A 102 -4.59 -0.10 2.69
CA PHE A 102 -4.38 1.33 2.39
C PHE A 102 -4.55 1.70 0.90
N ILE A 103 -4.74 0.71 0.01
CA ILE A 103 -5.14 0.91 -1.39
C ILE A 103 -6.28 -0.06 -1.72
N ARG A 104 -7.29 0.40 -2.47
CA ARG A 104 -8.40 -0.47 -2.91
C ARG A 104 -9.13 0.02 -4.16
N ALA A 105 -9.40 -0.90 -5.09
CA ALA A 105 -10.38 -0.77 -6.17
C ALA A 105 -10.99 -2.13 -6.54
N GLY A 106 -12.29 -2.30 -6.29
CA GLY A 106 -12.98 -3.57 -6.57
C GLY A 106 -12.35 -4.73 -5.78
N TRP A 107 -11.81 -5.71 -6.50
CA TRP A 107 -11.06 -6.84 -5.92
C TRP A 107 -9.57 -6.55 -5.69
N GLY A 108 -9.05 -5.47 -6.27
CA GLY A 108 -7.66 -5.04 -6.11
C GLY A 108 -7.44 -4.39 -4.74
N GLN A 109 -6.47 -4.87 -3.98
CA GLN A 109 -6.20 -4.41 -2.61
C GLN A 109 -4.71 -4.47 -2.29
N ALA A 110 -4.20 -3.47 -1.57
CA ALA A 110 -2.87 -3.52 -0.99
C ALA A 110 -2.92 -3.22 0.51
N ALA A 111 -2.04 -3.90 1.25
CA ALA A 111 -1.95 -3.80 2.70
C ALA A 111 -0.52 -3.63 3.19
N LEU A 112 -0.39 -3.06 4.37
CA LEU A 112 0.86 -2.88 5.11
C LEU A 112 0.95 -3.94 6.21
N ASP A 113 2.07 -4.65 6.30
CA ASP A 113 2.34 -5.52 7.45
C ASP A 113 2.66 -4.65 8.69
N ALA A 114 1.77 -4.67 9.68
CA ALA A 114 1.90 -3.92 10.93
C ALA A 114 2.73 -4.64 12.01
N THR A 115 3.14 -5.88 11.78
CA THR A 115 3.93 -6.69 12.74
C THR A 115 5.42 -6.73 12.41
N SER A 116 5.81 -6.21 11.26
CA SER A 116 7.21 -6.16 10.85
C SER A 116 8.03 -5.29 11.79
N GLU A 117 9.18 -5.80 12.24
CA GLU A 117 10.20 -4.99 12.95
C GLU A 117 10.89 -3.98 12.01
N ALA A 118 10.77 -4.17 10.70
CA ALA A 118 11.23 -3.27 9.66
C ALA A 118 10.11 -2.31 9.23
N PRO A 119 10.42 -1.15 8.59
CA PRO A 119 9.40 -0.26 8.04
C PRO A 119 8.41 -1.06 7.18
N GLY A 120 7.11 -0.90 7.45
CA GLY A 120 6.07 -1.86 7.04
C GLY A 120 6.18 -2.26 5.57
N VAL A 121 6.29 -3.56 5.32
CA VAL A 121 6.33 -4.15 3.98
C VAL A 121 4.98 -3.97 3.32
N VAL A 122 4.99 -3.65 2.03
CA VAL A 122 3.74 -3.49 1.25
C VAL A 122 3.46 -4.79 0.52
N MET A 123 2.23 -5.26 0.68
CA MET A 123 1.72 -6.48 0.06
C MET A 123 0.57 -6.14 -0.89
N ASP A 124 0.53 -6.84 -2.01
CA ASP A 124 -0.66 -6.97 -2.83
C ASP A 124 -1.44 -8.17 -2.32
N VAL A 125 -2.67 -7.91 -1.92
CA VAL A 125 -3.61 -8.86 -1.30
C VAL A 125 -4.90 -8.90 -2.12
N SER A 126 -4.77 -8.69 -3.43
CA SER A 126 -5.88 -8.68 -4.37
C SER A 126 -6.48 -10.08 -4.54
N TRP A 127 -7.81 -10.17 -4.59
CA TRP A 127 -8.52 -11.42 -4.82
C TRP A 127 -8.71 -11.66 -6.34
N PRO A 128 -8.58 -12.91 -6.84
CA PRO A 128 -8.38 -14.19 -6.14
C PRO A 128 -6.92 -14.65 -6.03
N ASP A 129 -5.96 -13.75 -6.26
CA ASP A 129 -4.55 -14.10 -6.26
C ASP A 129 -4.04 -14.33 -4.82
N LEU A 130 -2.95 -15.07 -4.69
CA LEU A 130 -2.29 -15.21 -3.39
C LEU A 130 -1.63 -13.88 -2.98
N PRO A 131 -1.62 -13.55 -1.67
CA PRO A 131 -0.88 -12.41 -1.16
C PRO A 131 0.57 -12.46 -1.63
N ARG A 132 1.11 -11.31 -2.05
CA ARG A 132 2.50 -11.21 -2.50
C ARG A 132 3.13 -9.91 -2.05
N ILE A 133 4.43 -9.94 -1.83
CA ILE A 133 5.16 -8.75 -1.41
C ILE A 133 5.59 -7.96 -2.63
N VAL A 134 5.17 -6.69 -2.66
CA VAL A 134 5.28 -5.83 -3.84
C VAL A 134 6.11 -4.59 -3.62
N SER A 135 6.40 -4.20 -2.38
CA SER A 135 7.42 -3.18 -2.10
C SER A 135 8.08 -3.44 -0.75
N PRO A 136 9.40 -3.20 -0.63
CA PRO A 136 10.16 -3.46 0.59
C PRO A 136 9.70 -2.61 1.78
N ASN A 137 9.14 -1.43 1.53
CA ASN A 137 8.47 -0.61 2.55
C ASN A 137 7.54 0.44 1.93
N LEU A 138 6.71 1.07 2.76
CA LEU A 138 5.77 2.12 2.33
C LEU A 138 6.52 3.36 1.81
N ALA A 139 7.63 3.77 2.42
CA ALA A 139 8.40 4.93 1.94
C ALA A 139 8.98 4.74 0.53
N ALA A 140 9.48 3.54 0.22
CA ALA A 140 9.98 3.18 -1.10
C ALA A 140 8.85 3.20 -2.14
N MET A 141 7.68 2.65 -1.79
CA MET A 141 6.48 2.70 -2.62
C MET A 141 6.02 4.15 -2.84
N VAL A 142 6.05 5.01 -1.82
CA VAL A 142 5.67 6.42 -1.97
C VAL A 142 6.67 7.15 -2.88
N SER A 143 7.98 6.98 -2.65
CA SER A 143 9.02 7.61 -3.48
C SER A 143 8.95 7.16 -4.94
N ALA A 144 8.67 5.88 -5.18
CA ALA A 144 8.61 5.32 -6.53
C ALA A 144 7.57 6.01 -7.42
N ALA A 145 6.53 6.65 -6.88
CA ALA A 145 5.63 7.46 -7.69
C ALA A 145 6.34 8.67 -8.32
N ALA A 146 7.28 9.30 -7.61
CA ALA A 146 8.11 10.37 -8.20
C ALA A 146 9.07 9.81 -9.27
N ASP A 147 9.72 8.67 -9.01
CA ASP A 147 10.61 8.02 -9.98
C ASP A 147 9.85 7.64 -11.27
N LEU A 148 8.63 7.13 -11.14
CA LEU A 148 7.76 6.84 -12.28
C LEU A 148 7.32 8.11 -13.03
N ALA A 149 7.08 9.22 -12.34
CA ALA A 149 6.75 10.50 -12.98
C ALA A 149 7.93 11.01 -13.82
N GLU A 150 9.14 10.95 -13.27
CA GLU A 150 10.38 11.35 -13.94
C GLU A 150 10.69 10.48 -15.17
N ALA A 151 10.29 9.21 -15.14
CA ALA A 151 10.43 8.28 -16.25
C ALA A 151 9.27 8.34 -17.27
N ASP A 152 8.28 9.22 -17.11
CA ASP A 152 7.04 9.26 -17.90
C ASP A 152 6.27 7.91 -17.88
N LEU A 153 6.26 7.22 -16.74
CA LEU A 153 5.61 5.90 -16.57
C LEU A 153 4.33 5.93 -15.74
N ILE A 154 3.86 7.11 -15.33
CA ILE A 154 2.55 7.27 -14.70
C ILE A 154 1.46 7.16 -15.77
N PRO A 155 0.50 6.24 -15.63
CA PRO A 155 -0.56 6.11 -16.61
C PRO A 155 -1.45 7.36 -16.61
N PHE A 156 -1.75 7.87 -17.80
CA PHE A 156 -2.94 8.70 -17.98
C PHE A 156 -4.19 7.83 -17.89
N HIS A 157 -5.28 8.41 -17.39
CA HIS A 157 -6.57 7.73 -17.23
C HIS A 157 -6.90 6.81 -18.44
N PHE A 158 -7.29 5.56 -18.17
CA PHE A 158 -7.69 4.52 -19.12
C PHE A 158 -6.61 3.84 -19.98
N GLU A 159 -5.34 4.29 -19.96
CA GLU A 159 -4.23 3.64 -20.70
C GLU A 159 -3.42 2.63 -19.86
N SER A 160 -4.02 2.07 -18.81
CA SER A 160 -3.33 1.20 -17.83
C SER A 160 -2.67 -0.04 -18.42
N ARG A 161 -3.05 -0.47 -19.64
CA ARG A 161 -2.50 -1.66 -20.29
C ARG A 161 -1.21 -1.41 -21.06
N GLY A 162 -1.05 -0.23 -21.69
CA GLY A 162 0.01 0.01 -22.68
C GLY A 162 1.42 0.05 -22.08
N ARG A 163 1.56 0.56 -20.85
CA ARG A 163 2.85 0.75 -20.15
C ARG A 163 3.01 -0.11 -18.90
N ARG A 164 2.14 -1.10 -18.70
CA ARG A 164 2.16 -1.96 -17.50
C ARG A 164 3.46 -2.76 -17.39
N ALA A 165 3.89 -3.35 -18.50
CA ALA A 165 5.13 -4.14 -18.55
C ALA A 165 6.36 -3.26 -18.27
N ASP A 166 6.43 -2.09 -18.89
CA ASP A 166 7.54 -1.14 -18.71
C ASP A 166 7.62 -0.65 -17.27
N ARG A 167 6.46 -0.30 -16.67
CA ARG A 167 6.39 0.08 -15.26
C ARG A 167 6.83 -1.04 -14.33
N LYS A 168 6.36 -2.27 -14.57
CA LYS A 168 6.76 -3.44 -13.77
C LYS A 168 8.28 -3.65 -13.86
N ALA A 169 8.83 -3.59 -15.07
CA ALA A 169 10.27 -3.75 -15.29
C ALA A 169 11.08 -2.63 -14.61
N PHE A 170 10.61 -1.38 -14.69
CA PHE A 170 11.24 -0.23 -14.04
C PHE A 170 11.24 -0.35 -12.52
N LEU A 171 10.11 -0.72 -11.90
CA LEU A 171 10.01 -0.92 -10.45
C LEU A 171 10.90 -2.07 -9.96
N ALA A 172 10.97 -3.17 -10.72
CA ALA A 172 11.85 -4.29 -10.41
C ALA A 172 13.33 -3.88 -10.39
N ASP A 173 13.76 -3.03 -11.33
CA ASP A 173 15.12 -2.49 -11.35
C ASP A 173 15.36 -1.50 -10.20
N LEU A 174 14.41 -0.57 -9.97
CA LEU A 174 14.48 0.44 -8.91
C LEU A 174 14.67 -0.18 -7.51
N TRP A 175 14.02 -1.32 -7.25
CA TRP A 175 14.05 -1.97 -5.95
C TRP A 175 15.11 -3.05 -5.80
N LYS A 176 15.87 -3.37 -6.85
CA LYS A 176 16.84 -4.48 -6.86
C LYS A 176 17.78 -4.47 -5.65
N ASP A 177 18.28 -3.30 -5.27
CA ASP A 177 19.18 -3.16 -4.12
C ASP A 177 18.42 -3.15 -2.78
N SER A 178 17.18 -2.66 -2.78
CA SER A 178 16.33 -2.64 -1.58
C SER A 178 15.85 -4.04 -1.18
N TRP A 179 15.68 -4.94 -2.17
CA TRP A 179 15.31 -6.33 -1.93
C TRP A 179 16.40 -7.15 -1.26
N ALA A 180 17.68 -6.76 -1.36
CA ALA A 180 18.77 -7.47 -0.69
C ALA A 180 18.64 -7.46 0.85
N LEU A 181 17.85 -6.54 1.40
CA LEU A 181 17.59 -6.40 2.84
C LEU A 181 16.19 -6.84 3.24
N ALA A 182 15.36 -7.28 2.28
CA ALA A 182 13.99 -7.67 2.55
C ALA A 182 13.92 -9.09 3.15
N PRO A 183 12.98 -9.36 4.08
CA PRO A 183 12.83 -10.68 4.67
C PRO A 183 12.22 -11.72 3.72
N PHE A 184 11.79 -11.31 2.52
CA PHE A 184 11.15 -12.16 1.53
C PHE A 184 11.67 -11.84 0.14
N GLU A 185 11.61 -12.83 -0.75
CA GLU A 185 11.95 -12.64 -2.15
C GLU A 185 10.93 -11.70 -2.84
N PRO A 186 11.38 -10.90 -3.83
CA PRO A 186 10.51 -10.00 -4.59
C PRO A 186 9.37 -10.76 -5.27
N GLU A 187 8.14 -10.26 -5.16
CA GLU A 187 6.95 -10.85 -5.78
C GLU A 187 6.65 -12.30 -5.38
N ALA A 188 7.28 -12.81 -4.31
CA ALA A 188 6.99 -14.13 -3.80
C ALA A 188 5.53 -14.21 -3.36
N GLU A 189 4.79 -15.17 -3.93
CA GLU A 189 3.47 -15.56 -3.45
C GLU A 189 3.62 -16.19 -2.06
N ILE A 190 2.78 -15.75 -1.15
CA ILE A 190 2.81 -16.17 0.24
C ILE A 190 1.72 -17.24 0.42
N GLU A 191 2.16 -18.49 0.40
CA GLU A 191 1.30 -19.62 0.71
C GLU A 191 0.76 -19.53 2.14
N PRO A 192 -0.56 -19.66 2.37
CA PRO A 192 -1.16 -19.62 3.71
C PRO A 192 -0.53 -20.57 4.72
N ALA A 193 -0.07 -21.72 4.25
CA ALA A 193 0.62 -22.73 5.06
C ALA A 193 2.04 -22.32 5.47
N THR A 194 2.54 -21.16 5.05
CA THR A 194 3.90 -20.67 5.36
C THR A 194 3.89 -19.29 6.00
N TRP A 195 2.72 -18.78 6.39
CA TRP A 195 2.62 -17.49 7.05
C TRP A 195 3.44 -17.49 8.35
N PRO A 196 4.33 -16.51 8.56
CA PRO A 196 4.97 -16.27 9.84
C PRO A 196 3.94 -16.24 10.99
N GLU A 197 4.26 -16.86 12.12
CA GLU A 197 3.38 -16.91 13.30
C GLU A 197 2.92 -15.52 13.75
N ARG A 198 3.78 -14.50 13.60
CA ARG A 198 3.47 -13.10 13.95
C ARG A 198 2.28 -12.53 13.18
N TRP A 199 1.98 -13.07 11.99
CA TRP A 199 0.80 -12.67 11.23
C TRP A 199 -0.47 -13.33 11.77
N GLY A 200 -0.42 -14.26 12.72
CA GLY A 200 -1.65 -14.87 13.26
C GLY A 200 -2.46 -15.60 12.19
N GLY A 201 -1.79 -16.21 11.20
CA GLY A 201 -2.41 -16.93 10.09
C GLY A 201 -3.16 -18.20 10.50
N PRO A 202 -3.57 -19.05 9.55
CA PRO A 202 -4.34 -20.27 9.82
C PRO A 202 -3.69 -21.21 10.85
N GLN A 203 -2.36 -21.21 10.92
CA GLN A 203 -1.60 -21.99 11.89
C GLN A 203 -1.76 -21.50 13.34
N ALA A 204 -2.15 -20.25 13.56
CA ALA A 204 -2.42 -19.74 14.91
C ALA A 204 -3.74 -20.27 15.50
N TYR A 205 -4.56 -20.93 14.67
CA TYR A 205 -5.87 -21.48 15.04
C TYR A 205 -5.92 -23.02 15.02
N SER A 206 -4.78 -23.69 14.77
CA SER A 206 -4.67 -25.16 14.76
C SER A 206 -4.32 -25.76 16.12
#